data_AF-A0A835M5Q4-F1
#
_entry.id   AF-A0A835M5Q4-F1
#
_cell.length_a   1.000
_cell.length_b   1.000
_cell.length_c   1.000
_cell.angle_alpha   90.00
_cell.angle_beta   90.00
_cell.angle_gamma   90.00
#
_symmetry.space_group_name_H-M   'P 1'
#
loop_
_entity.id
_entity.type
_entity.pdbx_description
1 polymer ?
#
loop_
_entity_poly.entity_id
_entity_poly.type
_entity_poly.pdbx_seq_one_letter_code
_entity_poly.pdbx_strand_id
1 'polypeptide(L)' 'MLDCLTPELYDVYVVCATAKELWDALDKKYATEDAGSKKFLVAKFLKFKMEDNKPVVSQVEELQIIVHEIL' A
#
# COMPACT_ATOMS: atom_id res chain seq x y z
N MET A 1 7.04 -22.18 -9.68
CA MET A 1 6.71 -20.76 -9.36
C MET A 1 5.67 -20.25 -10.35
N LEU A 2 4.56 -20.98 -10.48
CA LEU A 2 3.36 -20.58 -11.23
C LEU A 2 2.10 -20.75 -10.38
N ASP A 3 2.21 -21.37 -9.20
CA ASP A 3 1.09 -21.83 -8.37
C ASP A 3 0.48 -20.72 -7.47
N CYS A 4 0.88 -19.46 -7.67
CA CYS A 4 0.30 -18.31 -6.97
C CYS A 4 -0.62 -17.44 -7.84
N LEU A 5 -0.82 -17.75 -9.12
CA LEU A 5 -1.86 -17.08 -9.90
C LEU A 5 -3.20 -17.74 -9.55
N THR A 6 -4.08 -17.03 -8.86
CA THR A 6 -5.48 -17.42 -8.76
C THR A 6 -6.08 -17.52 -10.17
N PRO A 7 -7.09 -18.38 -10.40
CA PRO A 7 -7.68 -18.55 -11.72
C PRO A 7 -8.15 -17.22 -12.37
N GLU A 8 -8.47 -16.18 -11.59
CA GLU A 8 -8.82 -14.86 -12.15
C GLU A 8 -7.63 -14.08 -12.71
N LEU A 9 -6.40 -14.39 -12.29
CA LEU A 9 -5.18 -13.78 -12.83
C LEU A 9 -4.73 -14.44 -14.13
N TYR A 10 -5.08 -15.72 -14.32
CA TYR A 10 -4.75 -16.46 -15.54
C TYR A 10 -5.50 -15.90 -16.76
N ASP A 11 -6.78 -15.55 -16.59
CA ASP A 11 -7.57 -14.89 -17.64
C ASP A 11 -7.00 -13.50 -17.99
N VAL A 12 -6.52 -12.73 -17.02
CA VAL A 12 -5.90 -11.42 -17.28
C VAL A 12 -4.56 -11.57 -17.99
N TYR A 13 -3.77 -12.59 -17.64
CA TYR A 13 -2.50 -12.89 -18.29
C TYR A 13 -2.68 -13.29 -19.77
N VAL A 14 -3.74 -14.03 -20.09
CA VAL A 14 -4.07 -14.42 -21.48
C VAL A 14 -4.56 -13.24 -22.34
N VAL A 15 -5.17 -12.23 -21.71
CA VAL A 15 -5.76 -11.08 -22.43
C VAL A 15 -4.76 -9.92 -22.61
N CYS A 16 -3.76 -9.77 -21.73
CA CYS A 16 -2.78 -8.70 -21.81
C CYS A 16 -1.58 -9.10 -22.67
N ALA A 17 -1.40 -8.46 -23.83
CA ALA A 17 -0.35 -8.78 -24.80
C ALA A 17 1.05 -8.35 -24.32
N THR A 18 1.12 -7.44 -23.35
CA THR A 18 2.38 -6.92 -22.80
C THR A 18 2.40 -6.89 -21.28
N ALA A 19 3.60 -7.00 -20.69
CA ALA A 19 3.80 -6.88 -19.25
C ALA A 19 3.30 -5.53 -18.68
N LYS A 20 3.30 -4.48 -19.52
CA LYS A 20 2.79 -3.16 -19.16
C LYS A 20 1.26 -3.16 -18.99
N GLU A 21 0.52 -3.74 -19.93
CA GLU A 21 -0.93 -3.84 -19.85
C GLU A 21 -1.39 -4.71 -18.67
N LEU A 22 -0.64 -5.78 -18.37
CA LEU A 22 -0.88 -6.61 -17.20
C LEU A 22 -0.68 -5.80 -15.90
N TRP A 23 0.41 -5.03 -15.81
CA TRP A 23 0.68 -4.16 -14.67
C TRP A 23 -0.42 -3.10 -14.50
N ASP A 24 -0.83 -2.42 -15.57
CA ASP A 24 -1.88 -1.39 -15.54
C ASP A 24 -3.25 -1.98 -15.15
N ALA A 25 -3.58 -3.21 -15.59
CA ALA A 25 -4.82 -3.89 -15.21
C ALA A 25 -4.83 -4.33 -13.74
N LEU A 26 -3.69 -4.81 -13.23
CA LEU A 26 -3.53 -5.16 -11.81
C LEU A 26 -3.57 -3.91 -10.94
N ASP A 27 -2.86 -2.87 -11.33
CA ASP A 27 -2.87 -1.58 -10.67
C ASP A 27 -4.31 -1.05 -10.65
N LYS A 28 -5.03 -0.97 -11.77
CA LYS A 28 -6.43 -0.55 -11.75
C LYS A 28 -7.37 -1.42 -10.89
N LYS A 29 -7.15 -2.74 -10.82
CA LYS A 29 -8.01 -3.67 -10.06
C LYS A 29 -7.75 -3.63 -8.56
N TYR A 30 -6.51 -3.34 -8.15
CA TYR A 30 -6.06 -3.40 -6.75
C TYR A 30 -5.62 -2.04 -6.18
N ALA A 31 -5.43 -1.02 -7.02
CA ALA A 31 -5.29 0.39 -6.66
C ALA A 31 -6.66 0.89 -6.20
N THR A 32 -7.04 0.42 -5.02
CA THR A 32 -7.81 1.24 -4.10
C THR A 32 -6.82 2.22 -3.50
N GLU A 33 -6.42 3.20 -4.30
CA GLU A 33 -5.42 4.21 -3.93
C GLU A 33 -5.80 4.93 -2.63
N ASP A 34 -7.10 5.04 -2.36
CA ASP A 34 -7.64 5.63 -1.14
C ASP A 34 -7.78 4.62 0.01
N ALA A 35 -8.40 3.44 -0.22
CA ALA A 35 -8.67 2.49 0.87
C ALA A 35 -7.43 1.67 1.29
N GLY A 36 -6.55 1.33 0.35
CA GLY A 36 -5.30 0.60 0.62
C GLY A 36 -4.28 1.48 1.34
N SER A 37 -4.09 2.72 0.84
CA SER A 37 -3.16 3.68 1.42
C SER A 37 -3.65 4.17 2.80
N LYS A 38 -4.94 4.51 2.95
CA LYS A 38 -5.49 4.87 4.28
C LYS A 38 -5.41 3.70 5.26
N LYS A 39 -5.71 2.47 4.84
CA LYS A 39 -5.56 1.29 5.70
C LYS A 39 -4.10 1.07 6.14
N PHE A 40 -3.15 1.33 5.25
CA PHE A 40 -1.73 1.29 5.58
C PHE A 40 -1.34 2.39 6.59
N LEU A 41 -1.82 3.62 6.41
CA LEU A 41 -1.55 4.73 7.31
C LEU A 41 -2.16 4.52 8.70
N VAL A 42 -3.40 4.03 8.78
CA VAL A 42 -4.03 3.65 10.06
C VAL A 42 -3.23 2.55 10.77
N ALA A 43 -2.75 1.54 10.04
CA ALA A 43 -1.89 0.50 10.62
C ALA A 43 -0.52 1.07 11.07
N LYS A 44 0.05 2.02 10.34
CA LYS A 44 1.29 2.72 10.70
C LYS A 44 1.09 3.55 11.97
N PHE A 45 -0.02 4.27 12.10
CA PHE A 45 -0.39 5.02 13.30
C PHE A 45 -0.50 4.11 14.53
N LEU A 46 -1.25 2.99 14.42
CA LEU A 46 -1.42 2.04 15.51
C LEU A 46 -0.12 1.36 15.96
N LYS A 47 0.85 1.22 15.05
CA LYS A 47 2.17 0.62 15.33
C LYS A 47 3.21 1.65 15.71
N PHE A 48 2.91 2.95 15.66
CA PHE A 48 3.87 3.99 15.95
C PHE A 48 4.30 3.89 17.42
N LYS A 49 5.62 3.84 17.64
CA LYS A 49 6.23 3.79 18.96
C LYS A 49 7.44 4.70 18.94
N MET A 50 7.57 5.54 19.97
CA MET A 50 8.74 6.39 20.10
C MET A 50 9.98 5.56 20.45
N GLU A 51 11.11 5.96 19.85
CA GLU A 51 12.42 5.41 20.09
C GLU A 51 13.21 6.34 21.04
N ASP A 52 13.91 5.76 22.02
CA ASP A 52 14.65 6.51 23.04
C ASP A 52 15.87 7.26 22.48
N ASN A 53 16.37 6.85 21.32
CA ASN A 53 17.53 7.44 20.65
C ASN A 53 17.17 8.61 19.71
N LYS A 54 15.89 9.00 19.62
CA LYS A 54 15.40 10.07 18.75
C LYS A 54 14.84 11.23 19.57
N PRO A 55 15.06 12.49 19.15
CA PRO A 55 14.43 13.64 19.80
C PRO A 55 12.91 13.54 19.75
N VAL A 56 12.23 13.79 20.88
CA VAL A 56 10.78 13.70 20.99
C VAL A 56 10.07 14.59 19.96
N VAL A 57 10.59 15.80 19.71
CA VAL A 57 9.98 16.76 18.77
C VAL A 57 9.92 16.21 17.35
N SER A 58 11.01 15.62 16.85
CA SER A 58 11.05 15.03 15.51
C SER A 58 10.07 13.86 15.38
N GLN A 59 9.92 13.05 16.43
CA GLN A 59 8.97 11.94 16.43
C GLN A 59 7.51 12.43 16.48
N VAL A 60 7.25 13.56 17.14
CA VAL A 60 5.92 14.19 17.15
C VAL A 60 5.57 14.74 15.76
N GLU A 61 6.53 15.36 15.06
CA GLU A 61 6.34 15.82 13.67
C GLU A 61 6.00 14.66 12.73
N GLU A 62 6.70 13.52 12.86
CA GLU A 62 6.39 12.29 12.10
C GLU A 62 4.96 11.79 12.37
N LEU A 63 4.54 11.80 13.63
CA LEU A 63 3.18 11.40 14.01
C LEU A 63 2.13 12.36 13.45
N GLN A 64 2.39 13.67 13.47
CA GLN A 64 1.48 14.69 12.92
C GLN A 64 1.25 14.49 11.42
N ILE A 65 2.30 14.17 10.66
CA ILE A 65 2.19 13.84 9.24
C ILE A 65 1.29 12.62 9.04
N ILE A 66 1.51 11.55 9.80
CA ILE A 66 0.69 10.33 9.71
C ILE A 66 -0.80 10.64 9.99
N VAL A 67 -1.08 11.44 11.02
CA VAL A 67 -2.46 11.82 11.36
C VAL A 67 -3.08 12.71 10.28
N HIS A 68 -2.33 13.65 9.72
CA HIS A 68 -2.80 14.54 8.66
C HIS A 68 -3.18 13.79 7.38
N GLU A 69 -2.45 12.73 7.04
CA GLU A 69 -2.73 11.89 5.87
C GLU A 69 -3.89 10.89 6.10
N ILE A 70 -4.29 10.67 7.36
CA ILE A 70 -5.44 9.82 7.71
C ILE A 70 -6.76 10.60 7.71
N LEU A 71 -6.73 11.86 8.16
CA LEU A 71 -7.91 12.72 8.36
C LEU A 71 -8.29 13.50 7.10
#